data_AF-A0A957BF80-F1
#
_entry.id   AF-A0A957BF80-F1
#
_cell.length_a   1.000
_cell.length_b   1.000
_cell.length_c   1.000
_cell.angle_alpha   90.00
_cell.angle_beta   90.00
_cell.angle_gamma   90.00
#
_symmetry.space_group_name_H-M   'P 1'
#
loop_
_entity.id
_entity.type
_entity.pdbx_description
1 polymer ?
#
loop_
_entity_poly.entity_id
_entity_poly.type
_entity_poly.pdbx_seq_one_letter_code
_entity_poly.pdbx_strand_id
1 'polypeptide(L)'
;VFDPDLAIYQSGADPFIGDRLGKLSLTKAGLAARDQLVLRMLRNEHIPVAVTMGGGYASDVNDVVDIHFETIKIAKSFCATE
;
A
#
# COMPACT_ATOMS: atom_id res chain seq x y z
N VAL A 1 -25.51 -6.60 4.42
CA VAL A 1 -24.30 -6.27 5.20
C VAL A 1 -23.12 -6.86 4.48
N PHE A 2 -22.02 -6.12 4.34
CA PHE A 2 -20.77 -6.61 3.73
C PHE A 2 -19.83 -7.02 4.86
N ASP A 3 -19.46 -8.30 4.91
CA ASP A 3 -18.70 -8.92 6.00
C ASP A 3 -17.69 -9.90 5.40
N PRO A 4 -16.53 -9.41 4.91
CA PRO A 4 -15.57 -10.25 4.21
C PRO A 4 -14.64 -10.98 5.17
N ASP A 5 -14.36 -12.26 4.90
CA ASP A 5 -13.41 -13.06 5.69
C ASP A 5 -11.94 -12.65 5.46
N LEU A 6 -11.64 -11.97 4.34
CA LEU A 6 -10.29 -11.57 3.94
C LEU A 6 -10.34 -10.39 2.97
N ALA A 7 -9.38 -9.46 3.11
CA ALA A 7 -9.10 -8.44 2.11
C ALA A 7 -7.79 -8.75 1.35
N ILE A 8 -7.81 -8.62 0.02
CA ILE A 8 -6.60 -8.59 -0.81
C ILE A 8 -6.33 -7.13 -1.17
N TYR A 9 -5.28 -6.56 -0.59
CA TYR A 9 -4.90 -5.18 -0.84
C TYR A 9 -3.80 -5.12 -1.92
N GLN A 10 -4.16 -4.65 -3.11
CA GLN A 10 -3.23 -4.43 -4.21
C GLN A 10 -2.56 -3.06 -4.07
N SER A 11 -1.36 -3.02 -3.47
CA SER A 11 -0.62 -1.79 -3.17
C SER A 11 0.19 -1.31 -4.39
N GLY A 12 -0.48 -0.64 -5.32
CA GLY A 12 0.18 -0.02 -6.48
C GLY A 12 1.04 1.18 -6.09
N ALA A 13 2.22 1.28 -6.71
CA ALA A 13 3.11 2.44 -6.71
C ALA A 13 2.81 3.42 -7.85
N ASP A 14 1.97 3.03 -8.82
CA ASP A 14 1.63 3.85 -9.99
C ASP A 14 0.98 5.21 -9.72
N PRO A 15 0.39 5.53 -8.55
CA PRO A 15 -0.07 6.91 -8.30
C PRO A 15 1.08 7.89 -8.01
N PHE A 16 2.31 7.40 -7.89
CA PHE A 16 3.49 8.22 -7.60
C PHE A 16 3.69 9.28 -8.69
N ILE A 17 4.05 10.50 -8.28
CA ILE A 17 4.31 11.63 -9.20
C ILE A 17 5.38 11.34 -10.25
N GLY A 18 6.32 10.43 -9.97
CA GLY A 18 7.35 9.99 -10.92
C GLY A 18 6.93 8.81 -11.81
N ASP A 19 5.70 8.31 -11.70
CA ASP A 19 5.19 7.19 -12.48
C ASP A 19 4.82 7.60 -13.91
N ARG A 20 5.14 6.74 -14.88
CA ARG A 20 4.91 7.03 -16.31
C ARG A 20 3.48 6.74 -16.77
N LEU A 21 2.74 5.87 -16.08
CA LEU A 21 1.44 5.36 -16.52
C LEU A 21 0.28 5.81 -15.64
N GLY A 22 0.48 5.97 -14.32
CA GLY A 22 -0.62 6.24 -13.39
C GLY A 22 -1.15 7.69 -13.42
N LYS A 23 -0.35 8.66 -13.88
CA LYS A 23 -0.75 10.07 -14.12
C LYS A 23 -1.42 10.77 -12.91
N LEU A 24 -1.09 10.33 -11.70
CA LEU A 24 -1.45 10.99 -10.45
C LEU A 24 -0.22 11.70 -9.88
N SER A 25 -0.42 12.50 -8.84
CA SER A 25 0.65 13.33 -8.26
C SER A 25 0.87 13.02 -6.78
N LEU A 26 0.77 11.75 -6.37
CA LEU A 26 1.07 11.38 -4.98
C LEU A 26 2.58 11.36 -4.75
N THR A 27 2.98 11.85 -3.58
CA THR A 27 4.35 11.68 -3.08
C THR A 27 4.51 10.29 -2.46
N LYS A 28 5.75 9.84 -2.22
CA LYS A 28 6.01 8.62 -1.43
C LYS A 28 5.32 8.68 -0.05
N ALA A 29 5.33 9.84 0.60
CA ALA A 29 4.62 10.07 1.86
C ALA A 29 3.08 9.96 1.70
N GLY A 30 2.52 10.42 0.58
CA GLY A 30 1.10 10.27 0.27
C GLY A 30 0.70 8.80 0.07
N LEU A 31 1.55 8.01 -0.59
CA LEU A 31 1.36 6.57 -0.74
C LEU A 31 1.46 5.83 0.60
N ALA A 32 2.43 6.19 1.44
CA ALA A 32 2.54 5.66 2.80
C ALA A 32 1.29 5.99 3.64
N ALA A 33 0.76 7.22 3.54
CA ALA A 33 -0.46 7.61 4.23
C ALA A 33 -1.69 6.81 3.74
N ARG A 34 -1.78 6.53 2.44
CA ARG A 34 -2.80 5.63 1.87
C ARG A 34 -2.71 4.23 2.48
N ASP A 35 -1.51 3.66 2.53
CA ASP A 35 -1.31 2.30 3.06
C ASP A 35 -1.69 2.22 4.55
N GLN A 36 -1.27 3.22 5.34
CA GLN A 36 -1.68 3.33 6.76
C GLN A 36 -3.19 3.45 6.93
N LEU A 37 -3.84 4.23 6.06
CA LEU A 37 -5.28 4.44 6.10
C LEU A 37 -6.04 3.12 5.83
N VAL A 38 -5.68 2.42 4.76
CA VAL A 38 -6.32 1.15 4.37
C VAL A 38 -6.11 0.08 5.45
N LEU A 39 -4.86 -0.12 5.90
CA LEU A 39 -4.54 -1.16 6.88
C LEU A 39 -5.17 -0.88 8.25
N ARG A 40 -5.28 0.39 8.64
CA ARG A 40 -5.99 0.79 9.87
C ARG A 40 -7.48 0.49 9.78
N MET A 41 -8.11 0.81 8.66
CA MET A 41 -9.52 0.49 8.46
C MET A 41 -9.78 -1.02 8.58
N LEU A 42 -9.02 -1.84 7.86
CA LEU A 42 -9.17 -3.31 7.90
C LEU A 42 -8.92 -3.87 9.31
N ARG A 43 -7.90 -3.36 10.02
CA ARG A 43 -7.63 -3.76 11.39
C ARG A 43 -8.76 -3.42 12.35
N ASN A 44 -9.34 -2.23 12.24
CA ASN A 44 -10.45 -1.80 13.11
C ASN A 44 -11.71 -2.66 12.91
N GLU A 45 -11.93 -3.13 11.68
CA GLU A 45 -13.01 -4.04 11.33
C GLU A 45 -12.67 -5.52 11.58
N HIS A 46 -11.48 -5.82 12.15
CA HIS A 46 -10.99 -7.17 12.40
C HIS A 46 -10.90 -8.07 11.14
N ILE A 47 -10.71 -7.46 9.96
CA ILE A 47 -10.59 -8.16 8.68
C ILE A 47 -9.11 -8.50 8.42
N PRO A 48 -8.75 -9.79 8.28
CA PRO A 48 -7.41 -10.19 7.84
C PRO A 48 -7.08 -9.61 6.47
N VAL A 49 -5.79 -9.31 6.23
CA VAL A 49 -5.35 -8.70 4.97
C VAL A 49 -4.13 -9.40 4.39
N ALA A 50 -4.20 -9.71 3.09
CA ALA A 50 -3.07 -10.09 2.27
C ALA A 50 -2.65 -8.90 1.40
N VAL A 51 -1.43 -8.40 1.56
CA VAL A 51 -0.89 -7.32 0.72
C VAL A 51 -0.20 -7.92 -0.50
N THR A 52 -0.55 -7.41 -1.67
CA THR A 52 0.06 -7.78 -2.96
C THR A 52 0.61 -6.55 -3.65
N MET A 53 1.75 -6.68 -4.33
CA MET A 53 2.32 -5.57 -5.10
C MET A 53 1.44 -5.27 -6.32
N GLY A 54 1.15 -4.00 -6.55
CA GLY A 54 0.46 -3.51 -7.75
C GLY A 54 1.42 -2.94 -8.80
N GLY A 55 0.90 -2.04 -9.65
CA GLY A 55 1.70 -1.33 -10.67
C GLY A 55 2.80 -0.46 -10.07
N GLY A 56 3.68 0.05 -10.93
CA GLY A 56 4.87 0.82 -10.55
C GLY A 56 5.82 0.89 -11.74
N TYR A 57 5.79 2.01 -12.43
CA TYR A 57 6.39 2.26 -13.73
C TYR A 57 7.22 3.56 -13.74
N ALA A 58 7.73 3.95 -12.57
CA ALA A 58 8.66 5.07 -12.47
C ALA A 58 9.93 4.80 -13.28
N SER A 59 10.54 5.87 -13.77
CA SER A 59 11.77 5.77 -14.57
C SER A 59 12.96 5.27 -13.74
N ASP A 60 12.98 5.60 -12.45
CA ASP A 60 13.92 5.05 -11.48
C ASP A 60 13.28 3.88 -10.73
N VAL A 61 13.89 2.71 -10.83
CA VAL A 61 13.44 1.50 -10.13
C VAL A 61 13.52 1.65 -8.60
N ASN A 62 14.44 2.47 -8.09
CA ASN A 62 14.58 2.71 -6.66
C ASN A 62 13.34 3.39 -6.09
N ASP A 63 12.65 4.23 -6.85
CA ASP A 63 11.40 4.84 -6.41
C ASP A 63 10.31 3.78 -6.19
N VAL A 64 10.21 2.80 -7.09
CA VAL A 64 9.25 1.69 -6.99
C VAL A 64 9.60 0.79 -5.80
N VAL A 65 10.89 0.48 -5.63
CA VAL A 65 11.39 -0.33 -4.50
C VAL A 65 11.10 0.37 -3.17
N ASP A 66 11.43 1.66 -3.05
CA ASP A 66 11.19 2.44 -1.84
C ASP A 66 9.71 2.44 -1.44
N ILE A 67 8.80 2.61 -2.42
CA ILE A 67 7.36 2.64 -2.18
C ILE A 67 6.88 1.29 -1.65
N HIS A 68 7.18 0.19 -2.34
CA HIS A 68 6.72 -1.13 -1.91
C HIS A 68 7.37 -1.58 -0.61
N PHE A 69 8.65 -1.24 -0.39
CA PHE A 69 9.34 -1.52 0.86
C PHE A 69 8.69 -0.78 2.04
N GLU A 70 8.31 0.48 1.85
CA GLU A 70 7.59 1.24 2.86
C GLU A 70 6.20 0.64 3.15
N THR A 71 5.47 0.18 2.12
CA THR A 71 4.21 -0.57 2.33
C THR A 71 4.42 -1.79 3.24
N ILE A 72 5.48 -2.58 3.01
CA ILE A 72 5.78 -3.77 3.82
C ILE A 72 6.12 -3.38 5.26
N LYS A 73 6.92 -2.33 5.47
CA LYS A 73 7.25 -1.82 6.81
C LYS A 73 6.01 -1.38 7.56
N ILE A 74 5.11 -0.66 6.89
CA ILE A 74 3.83 -0.23 7.46
C ILE A 74 3.00 -1.47 7.80
N ALA A 75 2.78 -2.40 6.87
CA ALA A 75 2.01 -3.62 7.11
C ALA A 75 2.55 -4.39 8.32
N LYS A 76 3.88 -4.56 8.43
CA LYS A 76 4.53 -5.20 9.57
C LYS A 76 4.20 -4.52 10.91
N SER A 77 4.08 -3.20 10.95
CA SER A 77 3.69 -2.48 12.19
C SER A 77 2.24 -2.71 12.63
N PHE A 78 1.39 -3.22 11.74
CA PHE A 78 0.01 -3.60 12.05
C PHE A 78 -0.15 -5.07 12.44
N CYS A 79 0.85 -5.91 12.14
CA CYS A 79 0.91 -7.27 12.67
C CYS A 79 1.09 -7.21 14.21
N ALA A 80 0.40 -8.09 14.93
CA ALA A 80 0.66 -8.26 16.35
C ALA A 80 2.13 -8.70 16.53
N THR A 81 2.88 -8.00 17.37
CA THR A 81 4.11 -8.55 17.92
C THR A 81 3.71 -9.57 18.98
N GLU A 82 4.16 -10.82 18.80
CA GLU A 82 4.13 -11.85 19.85
C GLU A 82 4.81 -11.37 21.14
#